data_AF-A0A5K0WXW8-F1
#
_entry.id   AF-A0A5K0WXW8-F1
#
_cell.length_a   1.000
_cell.length_b   1.000
_cell.length_c   1.000
_cell.angle_alpha   90.00
_cell.angle_beta   90.00
_cell.angle_gamma   90.00
#
_symmetry.space_group_name_H-M   'P 1'
#
loop_
_entity.id
_entity.type
_entity.pdbx_description
1 polymer ?
#
loop_
_entity_poly.entity_id
_entity_poly.type
_entity_poly.pdbx_seq_one_letter_code
_entity_poly.pdbx_strand_id
1 'polypeptide(L)' 'QQLQALMETLKSTEPHYVRCIKPNSYSLPQKFENQSVLHQLRCG' A
#
# COMPACT_ATOMS: atom_id res chain seq x y z
N GLN A 1 -6.95 -20.30 9.68
CA GLN A 1 -5.64 -20.98 9.79
C GLN A 1 -4.62 -20.44 8.77
N GLN A 2 -4.97 -20.17 7.51
CA GLN A 2 -4.02 -19.70 6.50
C GLN A 2 -3.32 -18.36 6.82
N LEU A 3 -4.04 -17.35 7.32
CA LEU A 3 -3.43 -16.06 7.68
C LEU A 3 -2.36 -16.19 8.77
N GLN A 4 -2.62 -17.02 9.80
CA GLN A 4 -1.71 -17.21 10.93
C GLN A 4 -0.37 -17.80 10.47
N ALA A 5 -0.40 -18.86 9.65
CA ALA A 5 0.81 -19.49 9.13
C ALA A 5 1.63 -18.55 8.23
N LEU A 6 0.96 -17.74 7.41
CA LEU A 6 1.63 -16.71 6.60
C LEU A 6 2.32 -15.66 7.48
N MET A 7 1.64 -15.17 8.52
CA MET A 7 2.21 -14.17 9.43
C MET A 7 3.40 -14.70 10.23
N GLU A 8 3.39 -15.98 10.61
CA GLU A 8 4.53 -16.63 11.26
C GLU A 8 5.76 -16.68 10.35
N THR A 9 5.55 -16.96 9.06
CA THR A 9 6.63 -16.96 8.05
C THR A 9 7.17 -15.55 7.83
N LEU A 10 6.29 -14.54 7.67
CA LEU A 10 6.72 -13.16 7.46
C LEU A 10 7.50 -12.60 8.65
N LYS A 11 7.16 -13.01 9.88
CA LYS A 11 7.86 -12.59 11.11
C LYS A 11 9.25 -13.21 11.27
N SER A 12 9.53 -14.35 10.62
CA SER A 12 10.84 -15.00 10.68
C SER A 12 11.82 -14.52 9.61
N THR A 13 11.37 -13.68 8.69
CA THR A 13 12.17 -13.07 7.61
C THR A 13 12.33 -11.57 7.78
N GLU A 14 13.34 -10.96 7.16
CA GLU A 14 13.45 -9.50 7.06
C GLU A 14 12.44 -8.97 6.02
N PRO A 15 11.48 -8.11 6.43
CA PRO A 15 10.47 -7.62 5.50
C PRO A 15 10.96 -6.40 4.70
N HIS A 16 10.67 -6.40 3.40
CA HIS A 16 10.84 -5.23 2.54
C HIS A 16 9.46 -4.71 2.11
N TYR A 17 9.06 -3.55 2.62
CA TYR A 17 7.74 -2.98 2.34
C TYR A 17 7.78 -2.03 1.14
N VAL A 18 6.93 -2.30 0.14
CA VAL A 18 6.67 -1.39 -0.99
C VAL A 18 5.25 -0.86 -0.87
N ARG A 19 5.11 0.46 -0.75
CA ARG A 19 3.82 1.12 -0.65
C ARG A 19 3.38 1.69 -1.99
N CYS A 20 2.36 1.09 -2.60
CA CYS A 20 1.76 1.61 -3.82
C CYS A 20 0.86 2.82 -3.51
N ILE A 21 0.93 3.86 -4.33
CA ILE A 21 0.10 5.07 -4.23
C ILE A 21 -0.69 5.24 -5.53
N LYS A 22 -2.02 5.36 -5.43
CA LYS A 22 -2.90 5.62 -6.57
C LYS A 22 -2.96 7.13 -6.82
N PRO A 23 -2.51 7.63 -8.00
CA PRO A 23 -2.45 9.07 -8.26
C PRO A 23 -3.83 9.67 -8.52
N ASN A 24 -4.79 8.90 -9.04
CA ASN A 24 -6.17 9.33 -9.25
C ASN A 24 -7.14 8.15 -9.26
N SER A 25 -8.39 8.39 -8.89
CA SER A 25 -9.47 7.40 -8.87
C SER A 25 -10.05 7.04 -10.24
N TYR A 26 -9.87 7.91 -11.24
CA TYR A 26 -10.44 7.81 -12.59
C TYR A 26 -9.68 6.88 -13.54
N SER A 27 -8.53 6.35 -13.13
CA SER A 27 -7.64 5.54 -13.97
C SER A 27 -7.17 6.27 -15.24
N LEU A 28 -7.03 7.60 -15.15
CA LEU A 28 -6.55 8.43 -16.25
C LEU A 28 -5.04 8.66 -16.14
N PRO A 29 -4.29 8.60 -17.26
CA PRO A 29 -2.89 8.98 -17.26
C PRO A 29 -2.74 10.48 -16.96
N GLN A 30 -1.61 10.89 -16.39
CA GLN A 30 -1.24 12.28 -16.14
C GLN A 30 -2.19 13.10 -15.24
N LYS A 31 -3.22 12.46 -14.64
CA LYS A 31 -4.09 13.09 -13.64
C LYS A 31 -3.60 12.79 -12.23
N PHE A 32 -3.45 13.82 -11.40
CA PHE A 32 -2.99 13.71 -10.02
C PHE A 32 -3.96 14.37 -9.03
N GLU A 33 -4.42 13.62 -8.04
CA GLU A 33 -5.37 14.06 -7.01
C GLU A 33 -4.66 14.28 -5.67
N ASN A 34 -4.17 15.51 -5.45
CA ASN A 34 -3.36 15.88 -4.28
C ASN A 34 -3.95 15.42 -2.93
N GLN A 35 -5.25 15.67 -2.69
CA GLN A 35 -5.88 15.31 -1.41
C GLN A 35 -5.95 13.79 -1.20
N SER A 36 -6.25 13.04 -2.27
CA SER A 36 -6.30 11.57 -2.23
C SER A 36 -4.92 10.98 -1.96
N VAL A 37 -3.89 11.48 -2.64
CA VAL A 37 -2.51 11.04 -2.44
C VAL A 37 -2.02 11.42 -1.04
N LEU A 38 -2.30 12.64 -0.57
CA LEU A 38 -1.94 13.09 0.78
C LEU A 38 -2.62 12.24 1.86
N HIS A 39 -3.89 11.88 1.67
CA HIS A 39 -4.61 10.98 2.56
C HIS A 39 -3.97 9.58 2.58
N GLN A 40 -3.67 9.01 1.41
CA GLN A 40 -2.93 7.74 1.31
C GLN A 40 -1.62 7.83 2.08
N LEU A 41 -0.78 8.84 1.86
CA LEU A 41 0.49 8.99 2.57
C LEU A 41 0.34 9.03 4.10
N ARG A 42 -0.72 9.68 4.61
CA ARG A 42 -0.98 9.82 6.06
C ARG A 42 -1.58 8.58 6.73
N CYS A 43 -2.40 7.81 6.03
CA CYS A 43 -3.12 6.67 6.59
C CYS A 43 -2.33 5.34 6.48
N GLY A 44 -0.99 5.42 6.40
CA GLY A 44 -0.11 4.25 6.34
C GLY A 44 0.34 3.76 7.68
#